data_AF-A0A0R1EUR3-F1
#
_entry.id   AF-A0A0R1EUR3-F1
#
_cell.length_a   1.000
_cell.length_b   1.000
_cell.length_c   1.000
_cell.angle_alpha   90.00
_cell.angle_beta   90.00
_cell.angle_gamma   90.00
#
_symmetry.space_group_name_H-M   'P 1'
#
loop_
_entity.id
_entity.type
_entity.pdbx_description
1 polymer ?
#
loop_
_entity_poly.entity_id
_entity_poly.type
_entity_poly.pdbx_seq_one_letter_code
_entity_poly.pdbx_strand_id
1 'polypeptide(L)'
;MTLLNTLRVIETFLDWLSAINALHLREFDIWQVVNPIKTGLTDRADAALGIDEPNVSDDEQDADAAFIEDDIADQSQDEIYQPDESYLNQAHVDKIGDQQWQLVTAEEVHNQLLKYIRLVWADEESQDLRGAYPQSAVIDAVLTMGDALYAQHLETIQTWEPEHFLSYITDTIETQPLVKSQALIASWMHLLMYLIFNKKIEREHGDELLAMFARGAEILYKSGKTTGRTISLSDYKRSKRKNKKRRKKR
;
A
#
# COMPACT_ATOMS: atom_id res chain seq x y z
N MET A 1 15.98 -6.08 -3.60
CA MET A 1 16.08 -4.98 -4.63
C MET A 1 17.10 -3.90 -4.17
N THR A 2 17.50 -2.88 -4.96
CA THR A 2 18.34 -1.76 -4.43
C THR A 2 17.51 -0.71 -3.70
N LEU A 3 17.96 -0.28 -2.52
CA LEU A 3 17.24 0.65 -1.63
C LEU A 3 17.02 2.05 -2.28
N LEU A 4 17.92 2.45 -3.18
CA LEU A 4 17.80 3.66 -4.00
C LEU A 4 16.60 3.60 -4.97
N ASN A 5 16.22 2.41 -5.46
CA ASN A 5 15.01 2.24 -6.26
C ASN A 5 13.77 2.39 -5.38
N THR A 6 13.73 1.74 -4.21
CA THR A 6 12.60 1.82 -3.26
C THR A 6 12.28 3.28 -2.91
N LEU A 7 13.29 4.08 -2.54
CA LEU A 7 13.13 5.51 -2.27
C LEU A 7 12.60 6.32 -3.47
N ARG A 8 12.94 5.91 -4.70
CA ARG A 8 12.43 6.56 -5.92
C ARG A 8 10.96 6.25 -6.18
N VAL A 9 10.49 5.04 -5.86
CA VAL A 9 9.06 4.72 -6.00
C VAL A 9 8.23 5.33 -4.87
N ILE A 10 8.79 5.43 -3.65
CA ILE A 10 8.19 6.19 -2.52
C ILE A 10 8.04 7.68 -2.91
N GLU A 11 9.09 8.32 -3.44
CA GLU A 11 9.02 9.69 -3.97
C GLU A 11 7.93 9.84 -5.05
N THR A 12 7.92 8.94 -6.04
CA THR A 12 6.94 8.96 -7.14
C THR A 12 5.50 8.80 -6.63
N PHE A 13 5.29 8.05 -5.55
CA PHE A 13 3.99 7.89 -4.90
C PHE A 13 3.59 9.12 -4.07
N LEU A 14 4.51 9.71 -3.30
CA LEU A 14 4.27 10.93 -2.54
C LEU A 14 3.97 12.12 -3.47
N ASP A 15 4.72 12.28 -4.56
CA ASP A 15 4.47 13.28 -5.60
C ASP A 15 3.08 13.12 -6.22
N TRP A 16 2.64 11.87 -6.42
CA TRP A 16 1.29 11.57 -6.90
C TRP A 16 0.20 11.88 -5.86
N LEU A 17 0.40 11.57 -4.57
CA LEU A 17 -0.53 11.95 -3.49
C LEU A 17 -0.65 13.48 -3.34
N SER A 18 0.46 14.21 -3.51
CA SER A 18 0.51 15.67 -3.62
C SER A 18 -0.29 16.16 -4.84
N ALA A 19 -0.06 15.58 -6.02
CA ALA A 19 -0.71 15.98 -7.26
C ALA A 19 -2.25 15.77 -7.30
N ILE A 20 -2.79 14.94 -6.39
CA ILE A 20 -4.25 14.74 -6.21
C ILE A 20 -4.82 15.49 -5.00
N ASN A 21 -4.02 16.29 -4.27
CA ASN A 21 -4.34 16.91 -2.98
C ASN A 21 -4.78 15.93 -1.86
N ALA A 22 -4.35 14.67 -1.92
CA ALA A 22 -4.52 13.73 -0.81
C ALA A 22 -3.51 14.03 0.31
N LEU A 23 -2.28 14.39 -0.07
CA LEU A 23 -1.24 14.85 0.84
C LEU A 23 -1.22 16.38 0.88
N HIS A 24 -1.11 16.97 2.08
CA HIS A 24 -0.96 18.43 2.26
C HIS A 24 0.51 18.91 2.16
N LEU A 25 1.44 18.00 1.83
CA LEU A 25 2.81 18.30 1.42
C LEU A 25 2.85 18.65 -0.07
N ARG A 26 3.67 19.62 -0.47
CA ARG A 26 3.88 19.96 -1.88
C ARG A 26 4.99 19.08 -2.46
N GLU A 27 4.98 18.89 -3.78
CA GLU A 27 6.05 18.26 -4.58
C GLU A 27 7.47 18.73 -4.18
N PHE A 28 7.63 20.04 -3.89
CA PHE A 28 8.88 20.61 -3.40
C PHE A 28 9.27 20.17 -1.97
N ASP A 29 8.29 20.00 -1.09
CA ASP A 29 8.50 19.62 0.31
C ASP A 29 8.84 18.12 0.39
N ILE A 30 8.18 17.28 -0.42
CA ILE A 30 8.48 15.86 -0.63
C ILE A 30 9.94 15.69 -1.09
N TRP A 31 10.36 16.45 -2.10
CA TRP A 31 11.74 16.46 -2.57
C TRP A 31 12.73 16.85 -1.47
N GLN A 32 12.41 17.84 -0.62
CA GLN A 32 13.27 18.21 0.51
C GLN A 32 13.39 17.13 1.59
N VAL A 33 12.38 16.27 1.78
CA VAL A 33 12.45 15.14 2.73
C VAL A 33 13.23 13.96 2.15
N VAL A 34 12.98 13.60 0.88
CA VAL A 34 13.58 12.39 0.27
C VAL A 34 15.02 12.62 -0.21
N ASN A 35 15.37 13.80 -0.71
CA ASN A 35 16.68 14.05 -1.30
C ASN A 35 17.86 13.93 -0.30
N PRO A 36 17.79 14.43 0.95
CA PRO A 36 18.84 14.20 1.96
C PRO A 36 19.06 12.72 2.29
N ILE A 37 18.00 11.91 2.27
CA ILE A 37 18.05 10.47 2.52
C ILE A 37 18.78 9.78 1.35
N LYS A 38 18.45 10.15 0.10
CA LYS A 38 19.13 9.64 -1.10
C LYS A 38 20.61 10.01 -1.16
N THR A 39 20.97 11.25 -0.84
CA THR A 39 22.39 11.67 -0.82
C THR A 39 23.15 10.92 0.25
N GLY A 40 22.67 10.91 1.51
CA GLY A 40 23.33 10.19 2.61
C GLY A 40 23.43 8.68 2.42
N LEU A 41 22.58 8.07 1.59
CA LEU A 41 22.71 6.67 1.15
C LEU A 41 23.70 6.47 0.01
N THR A 42 23.79 7.42 -0.92
CA THR A 42 24.81 7.41 -1.98
C THR A 42 26.19 7.57 -1.38
N ASP A 43 26.37 8.58 -0.51
CA ASP A 43 27.62 8.84 0.21
C ASP A 43 28.09 7.62 1.03
N ARG A 44 27.15 6.87 1.63
CA ARG A 44 27.44 5.63 2.37
C ARG A 44 27.75 4.44 1.46
N ALA A 45 27.11 4.33 0.30
CA ALA A 45 27.42 3.29 -0.68
C ALA A 45 28.80 3.50 -1.31
N ASP A 46 29.14 4.74 -1.65
CA ASP A 46 30.45 5.11 -2.18
C ASP A 46 31.55 4.93 -1.11
N ALA A 47 31.27 5.26 0.16
CA ALA A 47 32.19 4.97 1.26
C ALA A 47 32.39 3.46 1.51
N ALA A 48 31.33 2.64 1.39
CA ALA A 48 31.41 1.19 1.57
C ALA A 48 32.17 0.45 0.45
N LEU A 49 32.51 1.13 -0.65
CA LEU A 49 33.33 0.61 -1.74
C LEU A 49 34.81 1.05 -1.64
N GLY A 50 35.20 1.76 -0.57
CA GLY A 50 36.57 2.19 -0.29
C GLY A 50 37.26 1.39 0.83
N ILE A 51 38.31 0.66 0.47
CA ILE A 51 39.20 -0.18 1.32
C ILE A 51 40.42 0.68 1.73
N ASP A 52 41.03 0.67 2.92
CA ASP A 52 41.18 -0.28 4.07
C ASP A 52 41.40 0.54 5.39
N GLU A 53 41.48 0.06 6.64
CA GLU A 53 41.44 -1.30 7.25
C GLU A 53 40.66 -1.31 8.63
N PRO A 54 41.17 -1.21 9.90
CA PRO A 54 40.42 -1.75 11.07
C PRO A 54 40.32 -0.90 12.39
N ASN A 55 39.56 -1.44 13.36
CA ASN A 55 39.60 -1.18 14.83
C ASN A 55 39.07 0.21 15.32
N VAL A 56 38.58 0.41 16.56
CA VAL A 56 38.75 -0.28 17.86
C VAL A 56 37.39 -0.61 18.53
N SER A 57 37.43 -1.34 19.65
CA SER A 57 36.37 -2.01 20.42
C SER A 57 35.69 -1.21 21.55
N ASP A 58 34.79 -1.91 22.24
CA ASP A 58 34.41 -1.82 23.67
C ASP A 58 33.12 -1.08 24.11
N ASP A 59 32.18 -1.94 24.54
CA ASP A 59 31.41 -1.94 25.79
C ASP A 59 30.11 -1.14 26.03
N GLU A 60 29.13 -1.92 26.53
CA GLU A 60 27.93 -1.59 27.32
C GLU A 60 26.82 -0.72 26.66
N GLN A 61 25.54 -0.80 27.07
CA GLN A 61 24.97 -1.33 28.31
C GLN A 61 23.54 -1.92 28.10
N ASP A 62 23.07 -2.76 29.03
CA ASP A 62 21.72 -3.33 29.04
C ASP A 62 20.61 -2.26 29.23
N ALA A 63 19.44 -2.52 28.64
CA ALA A 63 18.19 -1.85 29.00
C ALA A 63 16.97 -2.74 28.69
N ASP A 64 16.53 -3.53 29.69
CA ASP A 64 15.29 -4.30 29.62
C ASP A 64 14.07 -3.37 29.48
N ALA A 65 13.54 -3.25 28.26
CA ALA A 65 12.27 -2.59 27.99
C ALA A 65 11.11 -3.50 28.44
N ALA A 66 10.77 -3.42 29.73
CA ALA A 66 9.71 -4.23 30.34
C ALA A 66 8.36 -4.08 29.63
N PHE A 67 7.66 -5.20 29.50
CA PHE A 67 6.35 -5.31 28.87
C PHE A 67 5.30 -4.52 29.68
N ILE A 68 4.68 -3.51 29.07
CA ILE A 68 3.50 -2.84 29.63
C ILE A 68 2.31 -3.19 28.74
N GLU A 69 1.56 -4.21 29.15
CA GLU A 69 0.14 -4.33 28.78
C GLU A 69 -0.60 -3.24 29.56
N ASP A 70 -0.82 -2.08 28.93
CA ASP A 70 -1.72 -1.07 29.46
C ASP A 70 -3.14 -1.26 28.89
N ASP A 71 -4.13 -0.97 29.71
CA ASP A 71 -5.49 -1.45 29.55
C ASP A 71 -6.29 -0.53 28.61
N ILE A 72 -6.28 -0.82 27.30
CA ILE A 72 -7.09 -0.10 26.30
C ILE A 72 -8.57 -0.52 26.42
N ALA A 73 -9.16 -0.17 27.55
CA ALA A 73 -10.57 -0.28 27.82
C ALA A 73 -11.35 0.91 27.24
N ASP A 74 -12.54 0.61 26.73
CA ASP A 74 -13.63 1.55 26.38
C ASP A 74 -13.30 2.70 25.41
N GLN A 75 -13.25 2.36 24.12
CA GLN A 75 -13.82 3.26 23.10
C GLN A 75 -14.99 2.57 22.40
N SER A 76 -16.19 2.81 22.93
CA SER A 76 -17.51 2.82 22.26
C SER A 76 -17.74 1.83 21.12
N GLN A 77 -18.62 0.86 21.38
CA GLN A 77 -19.17 -0.06 20.38
C GLN A 77 -19.91 0.69 19.25
N ASP A 78 -19.36 0.65 18.04
CA ASP A 78 -20.12 0.71 16.79
C ASP A 78 -19.43 -0.20 15.75
N GLU A 79 -20.23 -0.99 15.01
CA GLU A 79 -19.81 -1.94 13.97
C GLU A 79 -18.59 -2.84 14.34
N ILE A 80 -18.80 -3.74 15.30
CA ILE A 80 -17.96 -4.94 15.45
C ILE A 80 -18.16 -5.81 14.21
N TYR A 81 -17.28 -5.65 13.22
CA TYR A 81 -17.11 -6.61 12.14
C TYR A 81 -16.83 -8.00 12.75
N GLN A 82 -17.75 -8.94 12.52
CA GLN A 82 -17.55 -10.37 12.75
C GLN A 82 -17.12 -10.98 11.41
N PRO A 83 -16.22 -11.98 11.39
CA PRO A 83 -15.92 -12.70 10.15
C PRO A 83 -17.21 -13.31 9.60
N ASP A 84 -17.63 -12.86 8.42
CA ASP A 84 -18.86 -13.32 7.77
C ASP A 84 -18.80 -14.83 7.45
N GLU A 85 -19.96 -15.46 7.27
CA GLU A 85 -20.07 -16.81 6.68
C GLU A 85 -19.58 -16.89 5.21
N SER A 86 -19.02 -15.79 4.69
CA SER A 86 -18.41 -15.65 3.37
C SER A 86 -17.27 -16.65 3.14
N TYR A 87 -16.46 -16.97 4.17
CA TYR A 87 -15.36 -17.95 4.05
C TYR A 87 -15.81 -19.34 3.59
N LEU A 88 -17.01 -19.77 3.99
CA LEU A 88 -17.60 -21.05 3.58
C LEU A 88 -18.07 -21.06 2.11
N ASN A 89 -18.11 -19.89 1.47
CA ASN A 89 -18.67 -19.66 0.13
C ASN A 89 -17.65 -18.99 -0.83
N GLN A 90 -16.50 -18.55 -0.33
CA GLN A 90 -15.42 -17.95 -1.11
C GLN A 90 -14.71 -19.02 -1.93
N ALA A 91 -14.38 -18.71 -3.19
CA ALA A 91 -13.57 -19.61 -4.00
C ALA A 91 -12.13 -19.65 -3.46
N HIS A 92 -11.73 -20.80 -2.91
CA HIS A 92 -10.40 -21.07 -2.40
C HIS A 92 -9.78 -22.29 -3.08
N VAL A 93 -8.46 -22.45 -2.97
CA VAL A 93 -7.76 -23.69 -3.33
C VAL A 93 -7.96 -24.76 -2.24
N ASP A 94 -7.92 -26.04 -2.60
CA ASP A 94 -7.93 -27.12 -1.58
C ASP A 94 -6.54 -27.32 -0.95
N LYS A 95 -5.48 -27.38 -1.77
CA LYS A 95 -4.11 -27.71 -1.37
C LYS A 95 -3.07 -27.08 -2.31
N ILE A 96 -1.96 -26.58 -1.76
CA ILE A 96 -0.75 -26.17 -2.50
C ILE A 96 0.47 -26.82 -1.85
N GLY A 97 1.30 -27.51 -2.65
CA GLY A 97 2.47 -28.23 -2.15
C GLY A 97 2.08 -29.25 -1.08
N ASP A 98 2.50 -29.00 0.16
CA ASP A 98 2.09 -29.77 1.35
C ASP A 98 1.10 -29.06 2.28
N GLN A 99 0.82 -27.77 2.06
CA GLN A 99 -0.19 -27.01 2.80
C GLN A 99 -1.60 -27.29 2.26
N GLN A 100 -2.56 -27.44 3.15
CA GLN A 100 -4.00 -27.56 2.83
C GLN A 100 -4.72 -26.32 3.37
N TRP A 101 -5.77 -25.87 2.68
CA TRP A 101 -6.64 -24.79 3.18
C TRP A 101 -7.32 -25.18 4.49
N GLN A 102 -7.36 -24.25 5.45
CA GLN A 102 -8.00 -24.44 6.76
C GLN A 102 -8.76 -23.17 7.16
N LEU A 103 -10.04 -23.32 7.48
CA LEU A 103 -10.90 -22.22 7.94
C LEU A 103 -10.30 -21.48 9.14
N VAL A 104 -9.77 -22.22 10.12
CA VAL A 104 -9.13 -21.65 11.33
C VAL A 104 -7.93 -20.75 10.96
N THR A 105 -7.20 -21.08 9.90
CA THR A 105 -6.07 -20.25 9.42
C THR A 105 -6.55 -19.05 8.63
N ALA A 106 -7.64 -19.16 7.85
CA ALA A 106 -8.29 -18.01 7.21
C ALA A 106 -8.80 -17.00 8.27
N GLU A 107 -9.52 -17.49 9.28
CA GLU A 107 -9.99 -16.70 10.42
C GLU A 107 -8.83 -16.03 11.17
N GLU A 108 -7.72 -16.74 11.42
CA GLU A 108 -6.54 -16.17 12.09
C GLU A 108 -5.85 -15.09 11.23
N VAL A 109 -5.62 -15.34 9.93
CA VAL A 109 -5.04 -14.34 9.01
C VAL A 109 -5.91 -13.08 8.98
N HIS A 110 -7.23 -13.24 8.83
CA HIS A 110 -8.17 -12.13 8.85
C HIS A 110 -8.14 -11.34 10.16
N ASN A 111 -8.20 -12.04 11.31
CA ASN A 111 -8.22 -11.38 12.62
C ASN A 111 -6.89 -10.65 12.92
N GLN A 112 -5.75 -11.20 12.47
CA GLN A 112 -4.46 -10.49 12.52
C GLN A 112 -4.48 -9.22 11.66
N LEU A 113 -4.98 -9.30 10.42
CA LEU A 113 -5.09 -8.14 9.52
C LEU A 113 -6.02 -7.07 10.09
N LEU A 114 -7.21 -7.45 10.56
CA LEU A 114 -8.19 -6.57 11.19
C LEU A 114 -7.61 -5.88 12.43
N LYS A 115 -6.82 -6.61 13.25
CA LYS A 115 -6.08 -6.04 14.38
C LYS A 115 -5.04 -5.02 13.92
N TYR A 116 -4.20 -5.35 12.96
CA TYR A 116 -3.13 -4.45 12.51
C TYR A 116 -3.65 -3.22 11.76
N ILE A 117 -4.67 -3.33 10.90
CA ILE A 117 -5.24 -2.16 10.23
C ILE A 117 -6.03 -1.26 11.18
N ARG A 118 -6.61 -1.79 12.26
CA ARG A 118 -7.18 -0.98 13.35
C ARG A 118 -6.12 -0.21 14.12
N LEU A 119 -4.95 -0.80 14.38
CA LEU A 119 -3.83 -0.11 15.03
C LEU A 119 -3.26 0.99 14.13
N VAL A 120 -3.04 0.70 12.84
CA VAL A 120 -2.70 1.70 11.81
C VAL A 120 -3.72 2.83 11.76
N TRP A 121 -5.01 2.51 11.76
CA TRP A 121 -6.09 3.52 11.73
C TRP A 121 -6.17 4.35 13.02
N ALA A 122 -5.66 3.87 14.15
CA ALA A 122 -5.57 4.64 15.40
C ALA A 122 -4.29 5.52 15.47
N ASP A 123 -3.22 5.13 14.79
CA ASP A 123 -1.89 5.78 14.85
C ASP A 123 -1.93 7.26 14.46
N GLU A 124 -1.34 8.17 15.25
CA GLU A 124 -1.31 9.60 14.95
C GLU A 124 -0.68 9.89 13.57
N GLU A 125 0.33 9.13 13.14
CA GLU A 125 1.00 9.33 11.85
C GLU A 125 0.08 9.06 10.64
N SER A 126 -0.97 8.23 10.79
CA SER A 126 -1.94 7.92 9.74
C SER A 126 -3.09 8.95 9.60
N GLN A 127 -2.85 10.21 9.96
CA GLN A 127 -3.86 11.28 9.87
C GLN A 127 -4.30 11.56 8.42
N ASP A 128 -3.41 11.41 7.44
CA ASP A 128 -3.69 11.58 6.02
C ASP A 128 -4.61 10.47 5.47
N LEU A 129 -4.35 9.21 5.84
CA LEU A 129 -5.21 8.06 5.53
C LEU A 129 -6.63 8.27 6.07
N ARG A 130 -6.75 8.75 7.33
CA ARG A 130 -8.04 9.13 7.95
C ARG A 130 -8.70 10.34 7.29
N GLY A 131 -7.92 11.28 6.76
CA GLY A 131 -8.42 12.47 6.07
C GLY A 131 -8.90 12.20 4.63
N ALA A 132 -8.32 11.18 3.97
CA ALA A 132 -8.59 10.86 2.57
C ALA A 132 -9.69 9.81 2.36
N TYR A 133 -9.84 8.84 3.27
CA TYR A 133 -10.75 7.69 3.10
C TYR A 133 -11.57 7.40 4.35
N PRO A 134 -12.82 6.88 4.23
CA PRO A 134 -13.57 6.38 5.37
C PRO A 134 -12.97 5.06 5.88
N GLN A 135 -13.04 4.84 7.20
CA GLN A 135 -12.49 3.65 7.87
C GLN A 135 -12.91 2.34 7.21
N SER A 136 -14.19 2.22 6.84
CA SER A 136 -14.73 1.02 6.19
C SER A 136 -14.07 0.70 4.86
N ALA A 137 -13.69 1.71 4.05
CA ALA A 137 -12.97 1.49 2.79
C ALA A 137 -11.51 1.09 2.99
N VAL A 138 -10.87 1.54 4.08
CA VAL A 138 -9.50 1.16 4.47
C VAL A 138 -9.47 -0.28 4.97
N ILE A 139 -10.44 -0.66 5.80
CA ILE A 139 -10.59 -2.02 6.33
C ILE A 139 -10.98 -3.00 5.21
N ASP A 140 -12.01 -2.68 4.40
CA ASP A 140 -12.45 -3.46 3.24
C ASP A 140 -11.29 -3.79 2.29
N ALA A 141 -10.42 -2.81 2.00
CA ALA A 141 -9.32 -3.00 1.06
C ALA A 141 -8.14 -3.82 1.62
N VAL A 142 -7.92 -3.81 2.94
CA VAL A 142 -6.92 -4.70 3.57
C VAL A 142 -7.43 -6.14 3.64
N LEU A 143 -8.63 -6.34 4.17
CA LEU A 143 -9.17 -7.67 4.40
C LEU A 143 -9.41 -8.40 3.08
N THR A 144 -10.13 -7.78 2.12
CA THR A 144 -10.42 -8.39 0.81
C THR A 144 -9.18 -8.85 0.04
N MET A 145 -8.03 -8.18 0.21
CA MET A 145 -6.77 -8.61 -0.40
C MET A 145 -6.08 -9.72 0.40
N GLY A 146 -5.96 -9.59 1.72
CA GLY A 146 -5.31 -10.62 2.56
C GLY A 146 -6.07 -11.94 2.58
N ASP A 147 -7.40 -11.87 2.64
CA ASP A 147 -8.30 -13.02 2.53
C ASP A 147 -8.21 -13.69 1.16
N ALA A 148 -8.04 -12.91 0.09
CA ALA A 148 -7.81 -13.45 -1.25
C ALA A 148 -6.45 -14.14 -1.39
N LEU A 149 -5.39 -13.58 -0.80
CA LEU A 149 -4.05 -14.19 -0.79
C LEU A 149 -4.04 -15.52 -0.03
N TYR A 150 -4.68 -15.61 1.15
CA TYR A 150 -4.83 -16.89 1.83
C TYR A 150 -5.72 -17.86 1.03
N ALA A 151 -6.87 -17.41 0.52
CA ALA A 151 -7.78 -18.29 -0.24
C ALA A 151 -7.17 -18.84 -1.54
N GLN A 152 -6.32 -18.07 -2.23
CA GLN A 152 -5.77 -18.46 -3.55
C GLN A 152 -4.37 -19.08 -3.46
N HIS A 153 -3.56 -18.69 -2.47
CA HIS A 153 -2.14 -19.04 -2.38
C HIS A 153 -1.74 -19.68 -1.03
N LEU A 154 -2.68 -19.81 -0.07
CA LEU A 154 -2.46 -20.29 1.32
C LEU A 154 -1.49 -19.42 2.15
N GLU A 155 -1.28 -18.17 1.74
CA GLU A 155 -0.30 -17.28 2.35
C GLU A 155 -0.77 -16.57 3.61
N THR A 156 0.16 -16.37 4.53
CA THR A 156 0.01 -15.58 5.75
C THR A 156 0.87 -14.33 5.69
N ILE A 157 0.71 -13.40 6.65
CA ILE A 157 1.52 -12.17 6.81
C ILE A 157 3.05 -12.44 6.80
N GLN A 158 3.46 -13.66 7.14
CA GLN A 158 4.86 -14.08 7.25
C GLN A 158 5.38 -14.83 6.01
N THR A 159 4.51 -15.10 5.03
CA THR A 159 4.78 -16.00 3.88
C THR A 159 4.12 -15.46 2.60
N TRP A 160 4.10 -14.14 2.43
CA TRP A 160 3.41 -13.46 1.34
C TRP A 160 4.34 -13.29 0.14
N GLU A 161 4.11 -13.99 -0.97
CA GLU A 161 5.02 -13.88 -2.12
C GLU A 161 4.85 -12.53 -2.84
N PRO A 162 5.94 -11.77 -3.08
CA PRO A 162 5.86 -10.47 -3.76
C PRO A 162 5.25 -10.53 -5.16
N GLU A 163 5.32 -11.68 -5.85
CA GLU A 163 4.70 -11.88 -7.16
C GLU A 163 3.17 -12.00 -7.09
N HIS A 164 2.63 -12.71 -6.08
CA HIS A 164 1.19 -12.81 -5.87
C HIS A 164 0.60 -11.47 -5.41
N PHE A 165 1.32 -10.72 -4.56
CA PHE A 165 1.00 -9.32 -4.26
C PHE A 165 0.88 -8.48 -5.53
N LEU A 166 1.91 -8.50 -6.37
CA LEU A 166 1.91 -7.70 -7.60
C LEU A 166 0.74 -8.07 -8.51
N SER A 167 0.45 -9.36 -8.72
CA SER A 167 -0.65 -9.82 -9.58
C SER A 167 -2.02 -9.40 -9.04
N TYR A 168 -2.28 -9.59 -7.74
CA TYR A 168 -3.54 -9.14 -7.14
C TYR A 168 -3.72 -7.63 -7.32
N ILE A 169 -2.65 -6.86 -7.08
CA ILE A 169 -2.67 -5.41 -7.23
C ILE A 169 -2.91 -4.99 -8.68
N THR A 170 -2.26 -5.62 -9.68
CA THR A 170 -2.49 -5.28 -11.10
C THR A 170 -3.93 -5.55 -11.52
N ASP A 171 -4.43 -6.74 -11.20
CA ASP A 171 -5.70 -7.24 -11.73
C ASP A 171 -6.88 -6.52 -11.06
N THR A 172 -6.75 -6.19 -9.78
CA THR A 172 -7.72 -5.38 -9.03
C THR A 172 -7.68 -3.91 -9.47
N ILE A 173 -6.50 -3.34 -9.74
CA ILE A 173 -6.36 -1.96 -10.24
C ILE A 173 -7.05 -1.74 -11.60
N GLU A 174 -6.94 -2.70 -12.52
CA GLU A 174 -7.55 -2.56 -13.86
C GLU A 174 -9.08 -2.75 -13.86
N THR A 175 -9.63 -3.43 -12.86
CA THR A 175 -11.05 -3.81 -12.82
C THR A 175 -11.92 -2.94 -11.92
N GLN A 176 -11.36 -2.31 -10.88
CA GLN A 176 -12.14 -1.51 -9.91
C GLN A 176 -12.13 0.02 -10.18
N PRO A 177 -13.07 0.79 -9.59
CA PRO A 177 -13.06 2.25 -9.70
C PRO A 177 -11.82 2.87 -9.05
N LEU A 178 -11.26 3.91 -9.68
CA LEU A 178 -10.03 4.59 -9.24
C LEU A 178 -9.97 4.81 -7.72
N VAL A 179 -11.02 5.38 -7.10
CA VAL A 179 -11.05 5.67 -5.66
C VAL A 179 -10.81 4.42 -4.78
N LYS A 180 -11.33 3.24 -5.17
CA LYS A 180 -11.02 1.99 -4.46
C LYS A 180 -9.56 1.57 -4.66
N SER A 181 -9.01 1.72 -5.87
CA SER A 181 -7.58 1.47 -6.13
C SER A 181 -6.64 2.39 -5.35
N GLN A 182 -7.04 3.65 -5.14
CA GLN A 182 -6.27 4.60 -4.33
C GLN A 182 -6.34 4.24 -2.84
N ALA A 183 -7.53 3.88 -2.34
CA ALA A 183 -7.72 3.39 -0.97
C ALA A 183 -6.92 2.10 -0.72
N LEU A 184 -6.92 1.14 -1.65
CA LEU A 184 -6.15 -0.10 -1.59
C LEU A 184 -4.67 0.18 -1.36
N ILE A 185 -4.03 0.94 -2.24
CA ILE A 185 -2.60 1.22 -2.16
C ILE A 185 -2.25 1.99 -0.87
N ALA A 186 -3.03 3.02 -0.51
CA ALA A 186 -2.77 3.81 0.70
C ALA A 186 -2.88 2.95 1.97
N SER A 187 -3.95 2.17 2.11
CA SER A 187 -4.19 1.31 3.28
C SER A 187 -3.10 0.27 3.46
N TRP A 188 -2.69 -0.37 2.36
CA TRP A 188 -1.63 -1.37 2.38
C TRP A 188 -0.23 -0.81 2.58
N MET A 189 0.07 0.38 2.06
CA MET A 189 1.36 1.02 2.34
C MET A 189 1.50 1.38 3.82
N HIS A 190 0.46 1.92 4.46
CA HIS A 190 0.49 2.17 5.90
C HIS A 190 0.59 0.85 6.70
N LEU A 191 -0.14 -0.20 6.29
CA LEU A 191 -0.05 -1.52 6.91
C LEU A 191 1.36 -2.12 6.83
N LEU A 192 1.97 -2.15 5.64
CA LEU A 192 3.31 -2.72 5.45
C LEU A 192 4.38 -1.92 6.23
N MET A 193 4.31 -0.59 6.21
CA MET A 193 5.20 0.27 7.01
C MET A 193 5.06 -0.03 8.51
N TYR A 194 3.83 -0.15 9.02
CA TYR A 194 3.56 -0.54 10.40
C TYR A 194 4.12 -1.93 10.72
N LEU A 195 3.90 -2.94 9.86
CA LEU A 195 4.38 -4.31 10.06
C LEU A 195 5.91 -4.38 10.10
N ILE A 196 6.60 -3.61 9.25
CA ILE A 196 8.07 -3.54 9.21
C ILE A 196 8.62 -2.87 10.47
N PHE A 197 8.14 -1.67 10.82
CA PHE A 197 8.64 -0.93 11.98
C PHE A 197 8.34 -1.65 13.31
N ASN A 198 7.19 -2.32 13.43
CA ASN A 198 6.81 -3.09 14.62
C ASN A 198 7.31 -4.55 14.61
N LYS A 199 8.22 -4.90 13.67
CA LYS A 199 8.87 -6.21 13.54
C LYS A 199 7.87 -7.38 13.49
N LYS A 200 6.75 -7.20 12.79
CA LYS A 200 5.71 -8.21 12.56
C LYS A 200 5.93 -9.01 11.27
N ILE A 201 6.76 -8.46 10.38
CA ILE A 201 7.31 -9.11 9.20
C ILE A 201 8.84 -8.93 9.21
N GLU A 202 9.59 -9.79 8.53
CA GLU A 202 11.01 -9.55 8.31
C GLU A 202 11.22 -8.31 7.43
N ARG A 203 12.23 -7.50 7.76
CA ARG A 203 12.43 -6.20 7.11
C ARG A 203 12.71 -6.34 5.61
N GLU A 204 13.62 -7.23 5.21
CA GLU A 204 13.97 -7.41 3.80
C GLU A 204 12.75 -7.85 2.98
N HIS A 205 12.00 -8.83 3.48
CA HIS A 205 10.75 -9.30 2.88
C HIS A 205 9.68 -8.18 2.78
N GLY A 206 9.49 -7.39 3.84
CA GLY A 206 8.57 -6.24 3.83
C GLY A 206 9.00 -5.11 2.88
N ASP A 207 10.31 -4.82 2.79
CA ASP A 207 10.87 -3.85 1.83
C ASP A 207 10.65 -4.32 0.36
N GLU A 208 10.59 -5.64 0.11
CA GLU A 208 10.20 -6.19 -1.21
C GLU A 208 8.69 -6.12 -1.48
N LEU A 209 7.83 -6.40 -0.50
CA LEU A 209 6.38 -6.21 -0.63
C LEU A 209 6.00 -4.75 -0.90
N LEU A 210 6.63 -3.80 -0.20
CA LEU A 210 6.49 -2.36 -0.46
C LEU A 210 6.90 -2.00 -1.90
N ALA A 211 8.00 -2.57 -2.39
CA ALA A 211 8.47 -2.32 -3.75
C ALA A 211 7.49 -2.85 -4.82
N MET A 212 6.80 -3.96 -4.56
CA MET A 212 5.76 -4.47 -5.46
C MET A 212 4.46 -3.63 -5.41
N PHE A 213 4.07 -3.13 -4.23
CA PHE A 213 2.98 -2.16 -4.11
C PHE A 213 3.25 -0.90 -4.93
N ALA A 214 4.45 -0.33 -4.77
CA ALA A 214 4.81 0.89 -5.46
C ALA A 214 4.94 0.68 -6.98
N ARG A 215 5.39 -0.50 -7.43
CA ARG A 215 5.37 -0.93 -8.84
C ARG A 215 3.95 -1.05 -9.39
N GLY A 216 3.01 -1.57 -8.60
CA GLY A 216 1.58 -1.60 -8.93
C GLY A 216 0.97 -0.19 -9.03
N ALA A 217 1.35 0.72 -8.11
CA ALA A 217 0.91 2.11 -8.12
C ALA A 217 1.32 2.88 -9.40
N GLU A 218 2.45 2.53 -10.04
CA GLU A 218 2.80 3.11 -11.35
C GLU A 218 1.74 2.84 -12.43
N ILE A 219 0.94 1.76 -12.31
CA ILE A 219 -0.12 1.42 -13.26
C ILE A 219 -1.28 2.42 -13.15
N LEU A 220 -1.65 2.84 -11.93
CA LEU A 220 -2.60 3.95 -11.74
C LEU A 220 -2.09 5.27 -12.34
N TYR A 221 -0.80 5.57 -12.17
CA TYR A 221 -0.20 6.76 -12.76
C TYR A 221 -0.23 6.74 -14.31
N LYS A 222 -0.13 5.55 -14.92
CA LYS A 222 -0.22 5.34 -16.38
C LYS A 222 -1.68 5.33 -16.87
N SER A 223 -2.61 4.73 -16.14
CA SER A 223 -4.03 4.69 -16.49
C SER A 223 -4.76 6.01 -16.24
N GLY A 224 -4.37 6.78 -15.20
CA GLY A 224 -4.81 8.17 -15.00
C GLY A 224 -4.36 9.11 -16.13
N LYS A 225 -3.28 8.76 -16.86
CA LYS A 225 -2.86 9.41 -18.10
C LYS A 225 -3.59 8.87 -19.35
N THR A 226 -4.80 8.32 -19.19
CA THR A 226 -5.69 7.94 -20.31
C THR A 226 -6.12 9.17 -21.12
N THR A 227 -5.24 9.53 -22.06
CA THR A 227 -5.52 10.20 -23.34
C THR A 227 -6.86 10.93 -23.40
N GLY A 228 -6.97 12.00 -22.59
CA GLY A 228 -7.95 13.07 -22.76
C GLY A 228 -7.75 13.68 -24.14
N ARG A 229 -8.32 13.03 -25.16
CA ARG A 229 -8.09 13.29 -26.57
C ARG A 229 -8.36 14.77 -26.80
N THR A 230 -7.31 15.54 -27.01
CA THR A 230 -7.39 17.00 -27.11
C THR A 230 -8.11 17.35 -28.40
N ILE A 231 -9.45 17.36 -28.31
CA ILE A 231 -10.34 17.79 -29.39
C ILE A 231 -10.00 19.25 -29.63
N SER A 232 -9.18 19.47 -30.66
CA SER A 232 -8.72 20.80 -31.02
C SER A 232 -9.90 21.76 -31.11
N LEU A 233 -9.68 23.01 -30.73
CA LEU A 233 -10.70 24.06 -30.85
C LEU A 233 -11.25 24.17 -32.29
N SER A 234 -10.50 23.69 -33.30
CA SER A 234 -11.01 23.52 -34.67
C SER A 234 -12.09 22.43 -34.77
N ASP A 235 -11.84 21.21 -34.27
CA ASP A 235 -12.77 20.08 -34.36
C ASP A 235 -13.98 20.21 -33.44
N TYR A 236 -13.84 20.80 -32.25
CA TYR A 236 -14.99 21.17 -31.42
C TYR A 236 -15.91 22.18 -32.14
N LYS A 237 -15.33 23.18 -32.81
CA LYS A 237 -16.08 24.13 -33.67
C LYS A 237 -16.66 23.42 -34.91
N ARG A 238 -15.99 22.40 -35.45
CA ARG A 238 -16.42 21.59 -36.61
C ARG A 238 -17.63 20.70 -36.28
N SER A 239 -17.66 20.06 -35.11
CA SER A 239 -18.78 19.22 -34.66
C SER A 239 -20.02 20.06 -34.36
N LYS A 240 -19.90 21.17 -33.60
CA LYS A 240 -21.01 22.12 -33.36
C LYS A 240 -21.59 22.68 -34.67
N ARG A 241 -20.75 22.98 -35.68
CA ARG A 241 -21.21 23.41 -37.01
C ARG A 241 -22.00 22.32 -37.76
N LYS A 242 -21.65 21.03 -37.64
CA LYS A 242 -22.43 19.93 -38.23
C LYS A 242 -23.81 19.78 -37.58
N ASN A 243 -23.90 19.79 -36.24
CA ASN A 243 -25.19 19.67 -35.55
C ASN A 243 -26.12 20.88 -35.81
N LYS A 244 -25.60 22.11 -35.88
CA LYS A 244 -26.41 23.29 -36.22
C LYS A 244 -26.99 23.25 -37.65
N LYS A 245 -26.38 22.50 -38.59
CA LYS A 245 -26.96 22.24 -39.92
C LYS A 245 -28.06 21.17 -39.90
N ARG A 246 -27.92 20.09 -39.12
CA ARG A 246 -28.96 19.05 -38.98
C ARG A 246 -30.26 19.61 -38.38
N ARG A 247 -30.16 20.51 -37.39
CA ARG A 247 -31.31 21.19 -36.74
C ARG A 247 -32.02 22.26 -37.61
N LYS A 248 -31.67 22.37 -38.90
CA LYS A 248 -32.36 23.18 -39.93
C LYS A 248 -32.91 22.33 -41.10
N LYS A 249 -32.96 21.00 -40.95
CA LYS A 249 -33.56 20.03 -41.89
C LYS A 249 -34.61 19.12 -41.22
N ARG A 250 -35.17 19.61 -40.11
CA ARG A 250 -36.42 19.21 -39.47
C ARG A 250 -37.16 20.51 -39.17
#